data_AF-A0AAE6G7F3-F1
#
_entry.id   AF-A0AAE6G7F3-F1
#
_cell.length_a   1.000
_cell.length_b   1.000
_cell.length_c   1.000
_cell.angle_alpha   90.00
_cell.angle_beta   90.00
_cell.angle_gamma   90.00
#
_symmetry.space_group_name_H-M   'P 1'
#
loop_
_entity.id
_entity.type
_entity.pdbx_description
1 polymer ?
#
loop_
_entity_poly.entity_id
_entity_poly.type
_entity_poly.pdbx_seq_one_letter_code
_entity_poly.pdbx_strand_id
1 'polypeptide(L)'
;MSRTTRPRKGAAHGDSRTAQVARPSPPTAETVTPDGLRYLYGIVRATASLDVGRIGLGAVPSQVYAVSEAGLAAMVSVAPGRVVDPTRANLLGHQRVTETLLREHTVLPVAFGTVMASEAQVRAVLRTAHGELSGVLDALEGKVELGLKVLWHREHLAQRLVLEDAQLHRRDDEPEAEHERRLEAAVEDRAGRDMRALLEGLRPRAAATRELPLVGERMLLNAAFLVERARLESFEEKVRSLAARSDTYSFRFTGPWAPYSFVDVHLGLRDEGAVGT
;
A
#
# COMPACT_ATOMS: atom_id res chain seq x y z
N MET A 1 -34.31 53.80 64.15
CA MET A 1 -35.04 52.73 64.87
C MET A 1 -36.37 52.49 64.18
N SER A 2 -36.57 51.24 63.76
CA SER A 2 -37.81 50.53 63.44
C SER A 2 -38.90 51.24 62.63
N ARG A 3 -39.08 50.83 61.36
CA ARG A 3 -40.42 50.73 60.77
C ARG A 3 -40.61 49.44 59.98
N THR A 4 -41.54 48.68 60.53
CA THR A 4 -42.20 47.44 60.13
C THR A 4 -42.96 47.55 58.80
N THR A 5 -43.32 46.37 58.27
CA THR A 5 -44.60 45.98 57.63
C THR A 5 -44.64 45.82 56.10
N ARG A 6 -44.76 44.56 55.67
CA ARG A 6 -45.37 44.06 54.41
C ARG A 6 -46.89 44.30 54.45
N PRO A 7 -47.65 44.42 53.32
CA PRO A 7 -48.01 43.23 52.51
C PRO A 7 -48.39 43.41 51.01
N ARG A 8 -48.38 42.26 50.31
CA ARG A 8 -49.17 41.75 49.16
C ARG A 8 -49.64 42.66 47.99
N LYS A 9 -49.20 42.28 46.78
CA LYS A 9 -49.92 42.22 45.47
C LYS A 9 -48.97 41.50 44.50
N GLY A 10 -49.32 40.69 43.50
CA GLY A 10 -50.56 40.28 42.86
C GLY A 10 -50.11 39.38 41.68
N ALA A 11 -50.94 38.42 41.29
CA ALA A 11 -50.63 37.46 40.24
C ALA A 11 -50.52 38.11 38.84
N ALA A 12 -49.61 37.63 38.01
CA ALA A 12 -49.68 37.78 36.55
C ALA A 12 -48.89 36.67 35.84
N HIS A 13 -49.64 35.73 35.26
CA HIS A 13 -49.41 35.01 33.99
C HIS A 13 -47.96 34.76 33.55
N GLY A 14 -47.52 33.51 33.74
CA GLY A 14 -46.37 32.95 33.06
C GLY A 14 -46.67 32.71 31.59
N ASP A 15 -46.00 33.45 30.72
CA ASP A 15 -45.95 33.22 29.28
C ASP A 15 -44.85 32.17 29.00
N SER A 16 -45.28 30.98 28.60
CA SER A 16 -44.41 29.84 28.30
C SER A 16 -43.64 30.10 27.00
N ARG A 17 -42.45 30.70 27.09
CA ARG A 17 -41.47 30.69 26.00
C ARG A 17 -40.85 29.29 25.86
N THR A 18 -41.38 28.51 24.93
CA THR A 18 -40.71 27.32 24.38
C THR A 18 -39.43 27.77 23.68
N ALA A 19 -38.28 27.43 24.27
CA ALA A 19 -36.98 27.57 23.63
C ALA A 19 -36.92 26.63 22.42
N GLN A 20 -36.94 27.21 21.22
CA GLN A 20 -36.72 26.48 19.97
C GLN A 20 -35.25 26.08 19.91
N VAL A 21 -34.98 24.79 20.16
CA VAL A 21 -33.66 24.18 19.98
C VAL A 21 -33.28 24.30 18.51
N ALA A 22 -32.25 25.10 18.23
CA ALA A 22 -31.70 25.25 16.89
C ALA A 22 -31.24 23.88 16.39
N ARG A 23 -31.83 23.42 15.28
CA ARG A 23 -31.36 22.24 14.56
C ARG A 23 -29.93 22.50 14.08
N PRO A 24 -28.98 21.57 14.26
CA PRO A 24 -27.66 21.70 13.65
C PRO A 24 -27.83 21.77 12.12
N SER A 25 -27.13 22.72 11.50
CA SER A 25 -27.06 22.87 10.05
C SER A 25 -26.52 21.56 9.42
N PRO A 26 -27.03 21.15 8.24
CA PRO A 26 -26.49 19.98 7.55
C PRO A 26 -25.00 20.21 7.18
N PRO A 27 -24.19 19.14 7.10
CA PRO A 27 -22.79 19.25 6.73
C PRO A 27 -22.65 19.94 5.38
N THR A 28 -21.77 20.93 5.31
CA THR A 28 -21.46 21.67 4.09
C THR A 28 -20.86 20.68 3.09
N ALA A 29 -21.60 20.36 2.03
CA ALA A 29 -21.07 19.58 0.92
C ALA A 29 -19.76 20.23 0.47
N GLU A 30 -18.64 19.51 0.57
CA GLU A 30 -17.36 19.96 0.02
C GLU A 30 -17.58 20.31 -1.45
N THR A 31 -17.54 21.61 -1.73
CA THR A 31 -17.86 22.17 -3.04
C THR A 31 -16.84 21.65 -4.04
N VAL A 32 -17.30 20.79 -4.96
CA VAL A 32 -16.54 20.45 -6.16
C VAL A 32 -16.29 21.78 -6.89
N THR A 33 -15.04 22.23 -6.89
CA THR A 33 -14.65 23.45 -7.57
C THR A 33 -14.80 23.28 -9.09
N PRO A 34 -14.88 24.37 -9.87
CA PRO A 34 -15.06 24.32 -11.34
C PRO A 34 -14.05 23.42 -12.05
N ASP A 35 -12.86 23.27 -11.49
CA ASP A 35 -11.78 22.47 -12.06
C ASP A 35 -12.08 20.96 -12.03
N GLY A 36 -13.01 20.46 -11.20
CA GLY A 36 -13.43 19.06 -11.13
C GLY A 36 -12.49 18.13 -10.34
N LEU A 37 -12.92 16.87 -10.15
CA LEU A 37 -12.19 15.86 -9.39
C LEU A 37 -10.89 15.44 -10.10
N ARG A 38 -9.85 15.12 -9.32
CA ARG A 38 -8.53 14.68 -9.82
C ARG A 38 -8.17 13.31 -9.28
N TYR A 39 -7.86 12.39 -10.18
CA TYR A 39 -7.29 11.10 -9.81
C TYR A 39 -5.78 11.24 -9.74
N LEU A 40 -5.18 10.84 -8.63
CA LEU A 40 -3.74 10.95 -8.38
C LEU A 40 -3.06 9.59 -8.62
N TYR A 41 -2.01 9.58 -9.44
CA TYR A 41 -1.25 8.36 -9.76
C TYR A 41 0.03 8.23 -8.93
N GLY A 42 0.70 9.35 -8.67
CA GLY A 42 1.95 9.40 -7.92
C GLY A 42 2.51 10.81 -7.85
N ILE A 43 3.55 10.98 -7.04
CA ILE A 43 4.25 12.26 -6.84
C ILE A 43 5.71 12.08 -7.24
N VAL A 44 6.25 13.07 -7.94
CA VAL A 44 7.65 13.13 -8.40
C VAL A 44 8.24 14.51 -8.09
N ARG A 45 9.56 14.66 -8.26
CA ARG A 45 10.16 16.00 -8.28
C ARG A 45 9.74 16.74 -9.56
N ALA A 46 9.43 18.03 -9.44
CA ALA A 46 9.05 18.85 -10.58
C ALA A 46 10.25 19.03 -11.53
N THR A 47 10.13 18.53 -12.75
CA THR A 47 11.09 18.73 -13.84
C THR A 47 10.39 19.47 -15.00
N ALA A 48 11.16 19.93 -15.98
CA ALA A 48 10.65 20.75 -17.07
C ALA A 48 9.68 20.00 -18.03
N SER A 49 9.67 18.67 -18.04
CA SER A 49 8.81 17.84 -18.90
C SER A 49 8.12 16.74 -18.10
N LEU A 50 6.87 16.97 -17.71
CA LEU A 50 6.04 16.00 -16.97
C LEU A 50 4.66 15.84 -17.64
N ASP A 51 4.67 15.61 -18.95
CA ASP A 51 3.50 15.16 -19.70
C ASP A 51 3.78 13.75 -20.23
N VAL A 52 2.98 12.78 -19.78
CA VAL A 52 3.08 11.37 -20.18
C VAL A 52 1.99 10.96 -21.18
N GLY A 53 1.17 11.91 -21.63
CA GLY A 53 0.14 11.73 -22.63
C GLY A 53 -1.14 11.05 -22.13
N ARG A 54 -1.89 10.48 -23.08
CA ARG A 54 -3.20 9.84 -22.85
C ARG A 54 -3.03 8.38 -22.50
N ILE A 55 -2.63 8.12 -21.26
CA ILE A 55 -2.42 6.77 -20.72
C ILE A 55 -3.15 6.54 -19.38
N GLY A 56 -3.95 7.51 -18.93
CA GLY A 56 -4.70 7.45 -17.68
C GLY A 56 -5.92 6.54 -17.72
N LEU A 57 -6.71 6.59 -16.66
CA LEU A 57 -7.92 5.77 -16.49
C LEU A 57 -8.99 6.03 -17.56
N GLY A 58 -9.86 5.04 -17.73
CA GLY A 58 -11.02 5.07 -18.62
C GLY A 58 -10.91 4.17 -19.86
N ALA A 59 -12.05 3.86 -20.47
CA ALA A 59 -12.09 3.08 -21.72
C ALA A 59 -11.40 3.82 -22.87
N VAL A 60 -11.57 5.15 -22.90
CA VAL A 60 -10.69 6.06 -23.65
C VAL A 60 -9.71 6.64 -22.63
N PRO A 61 -8.39 6.37 -22.76
CA PRO A 61 -7.42 6.84 -21.79
C PRO A 61 -7.44 8.35 -21.61
N SER A 62 -7.52 8.77 -20.35
CA SER A 62 -7.48 10.17 -19.96
C SER A 62 -6.08 10.77 -20.15
N GLN A 63 -6.03 12.07 -20.45
CA GLN A 63 -4.78 12.83 -20.44
C GLN A 63 -4.25 12.88 -19.01
N VAL A 64 -2.98 12.48 -18.83
CA VAL A 64 -2.27 12.59 -17.56
C VAL A 64 -1.32 13.77 -17.65
N TYR A 65 -1.29 14.60 -16.62
CA TYR A 65 -0.48 15.82 -16.58
C TYR A 65 -0.01 16.13 -15.17
N ALA A 66 1.00 16.98 -15.06
CA ALA A 66 1.54 17.41 -13.78
C ALA A 66 0.79 18.61 -13.20
N VAL A 67 0.47 18.51 -11.92
CA VAL A 67 0.14 19.65 -11.06
C VAL A 67 1.35 19.92 -10.18
N SER A 68 2.10 20.96 -10.51
CA SER A 68 3.35 21.32 -9.83
C SER A 68 3.13 22.34 -8.72
N GLU A 69 3.90 22.19 -7.65
CA GLU A 69 3.87 23.08 -6.49
C GLU A 69 5.16 22.91 -5.66
N ALA A 70 5.81 24.01 -5.30
CA ALA A 70 7.00 24.03 -4.43
C ALA A 70 8.14 23.06 -4.85
N GLY A 71 8.31 22.77 -6.14
CA GLY A 71 9.35 21.84 -6.62
C GLY A 71 8.96 20.35 -6.61
N LEU A 72 7.73 20.04 -6.22
CA LEU A 72 7.10 18.72 -6.38
C LEU A 72 6.03 18.77 -7.48
N ALA A 73 5.72 17.62 -8.06
CA ALA A 73 4.68 17.47 -9.06
C ALA A 73 3.83 16.23 -8.78
N ALA A 74 2.52 16.43 -8.73
CA ALA A 74 1.52 15.39 -8.65
C ALA A 74 1.06 15.01 -10.06
N MET A 75 1.16 13.73 -10.41
CA MET A 75 0.68 13.22 -11.70
C MET A 75 -0.79 12.89 -11.59
N VAL A 76 -1.63 13.61 -12.33
CA VAL A 76 -3.08 13.54 -12.20
C VAL A 76 -3.77 13.38 -13.55
N SER A 77 -5.03 12.92 -13.50
CA SER A 77 -5.99 13.07 -14.59
C SER A 77 -7.34 13.49 -14.02
N VAL A 78 -8.29 13.86 -14.88
CA VAL A 78 -9.69 14.02 -14.47
C VAL A 78 -10.21 12.68 -13.93
N ALA A 79 -10.82 12.68 -12.75
CA ALA A 79 -11.41 11.47 -12.18
C ALA A 79 -12.83 11.26 -12.73
N PRO A 80 -13.24 10.00 -13.02
CA PRO A 80 -14.60 9.70 -13.47
C PRO A 80 -15.65 9.85 -12.36
N GLY A 81 -15.23 9.89 -11.10
CA GLY A 81 -16.08 10.02 -9.93
C GLY A 81 -15.24 10.13 -8.65
N ARG A 82 -15.91 10.27 -7.50
CA ARG A 82 -15.25 10.29 -6.18
C ARG A 82 -14.65 8.94 -5.80
N VAL A 83 -15.30 7.87 -6.25
CA VAL A 83 -14.86 6.50 -6.07
C VAL A 83 -14.54 5.93 -7.45
N VAL A 84 -13.40 5.26 -7.56
CA VAL A 84 -12.99 4.57 -8.79
C VAL A 84 -13.00 3.08 -8.52
N ASP A 85 -13.83 2.36 -9.25
CA ASP A 85 -13.93 0.90 -9.11
C ASP A 85 -12.60 0.23 -9.50
N PRO A 86 -12.11 -0.75 -8.71
CA PRO A 86 -10.88 -1.48 -8.96
C PRO A 86 -11.06 -2.55 -10.06
N THR A 87 -11.62 -2.15 -11.19
CA THR A 87 -11.71 -3.01 -12.37
C THR A 87 -10.31 -3.33 -12.90
N ARG A 88 -10.15 -4.48 -13.55
CA ARG A 88 -8.87 -4.86 -14.18
C ARG A 88 -8.34 -3.77 -15.12
N ALA A 89 -9.22 -3.13 -15.88
CA ALA A 89 -8.85 -2.04 -16.79
C ALA A 89 -8.29 -0.83 -16.04
N ASN A 90 -8.94 -0.42 -14.95
CA ASN A 90 -8.48 0.72 -14.15
C ASN A 90 -7.16 0.43 -13.43
N LEU A 91 -7.02 -0.77 -12.83
CA LEU A 91 -5.77 -1.18 -12.18
C LEU A 91 -4.59 -1.17 -13.17
N LEU A 92 -4.80 -1.72 -14.37
CA LEU A 92 -3.78 -1.70 -15.43
C LEU A 92 -3.49 -0.28 -15.93
N GLY A 93 -4.50 0.60 -16.00
CA GLY A 93 -4.32 2.01 -16.35
C GLY A 93 -3.46 2.75 -15.33
N HIS A 94 -3.77 2.60 -14.04
CA HIS A 94 -2.98 3.17 -12.94
C HIS A 94 -1.53 2.65 -12.95
N GLN A 95 -1.37 1.35 -13.11
CA GLN A 95 -0.06 0.70 -13.19
C GLN A 95 0.75 1.26 -14.37
N ARG A 96 0.15 1.39 -15.56
CA ARG A 96 0.82 1.90 -16.76
C ARG A 96 1.38 3.31 -16.55
N VAL A 97 0.59 4.21 -15.95
CA VAL A 97 1.06 5.57 -15.62
C VAL A 97 2.25 5.50 -14.67
N THR A 98 2.12 4.75 -13.58
CA THR A 98 3.17 4.63 -12.57
C THR A 98 4.46 4.04 -13.15
N GLU A 99 4.37 3.00 -13.97
CA GLU A 99 5.52 2.40 -14.67
C GLU A 99 6.18 3.37 -15.64
N THR A 100 5.39 4.21 -16.31
CA THR A 100 5.91 5.21 -17.25
C THR A 100 6.74 6.24 -16.50
N LEU A 101 6.22 6.75 -15.37
CA LEU A 101 6.93 7.67 -14.50
C LEU A 101 8.21 7.04 -13.92
N LEU A 102 8.16 5.77 -13.53
CA LEU A 102 9.28 5.05 -12.92
C LEU A 102 10.47 4.86 -13.87
N ARG A 103 10.28 4.98 -15.19
CA ARG A 103 11.40 4.88 -16.16
C ARG A 103 12.35 6.06 -16.05
N GLU A 104 11.80 7.24 -15.81
CA GLU A 104 12.55 8.50 -15.90
C GLU A 104 12.66 9.24 -14.56
N HIS A 105 11.84 8.85 -13.57
CA HIS A 105 11.73 9.56 -12.30
C HIS A 105 11.75 8.62 -11.09
N THR A 106 12.13 9.20 -9.95
CA THR A 106 11.82 8.64 -8.63
C THR A 106 10.35 8.95 -8.34
N VAL A 107 9.56 7.90 -8.13
CA VAL A 107 8.11 8.00 -7.94
C VAL A 107 7.78 7.64 -6.51
N LEU A 108 7.05 8.53 -5.84
CA LEU A 108 6.29 8.23 -4.63
C LEU A 108 4.90 7.77 -5.10
N PRO A 109 4.63 6.45 -5.11
CA PRO A 109 3.35 5.95 -5.56
C PRO A 109 2.27 6.28 -4.53
N VAL A 110 1.07 6.60 -5.00
CA VAL A 110 -0.11 6.73 -4.13
C VAL A 110 -1.03 5.53 -4.31
N ALA A 111 -1.84 5.24 -3.31
CA ALA A 111 -2.78 4.12 -3.36
C ALA A 111 -3.75 4.29 -4.55
N PHE A 112 -4.10 3.17 -5.19
CA PHE A 112 -5.15 3.16 -6.20
C PHE A 112 -6.45 3.73 -5.62
N GLY A 113 -7.14 4.57 -6.39
CA GLY A 113 -8.41 5.16 -5.97
C GLY A 113 -8.26 6.49 -5.24
N THR A 114 -7.04 7.03 -5.13
CA THR A 114 -6.80 8.35 -4.54
C THR A 114 -7.40 9.45 -5.43
N VAL A 115 -8.54 10.01 -5.00
CA VAL A 115 -9.23 11.10 -5.70
C VAL A 115 -9.25 12.36 -4.83
N MET A 116 -8.87 13.48 -5.43
CA MET A 116 -8.88 14.82 -4.85
C MET A 116 -10.04 15.63 -5.43
N ALA A 117 -10.59 16.55 -4.64
CA ALA A 117 -11.70 17.41 -5.02
C ALA A 117 -11.33 18.41 -6.13
N SER A 118 -10.05 18.80 -6.22
CA SER A 118 -9.58 19.81 -7.18
C SER A 118 -8.05 19.85 -7.32
N GLU A 119 -7.54 20.55 -8.34
CA GLU A 119 -6.10 20.86 -8.43
C GLU A 119 -5.62 21.77 -7.31
N ALA A 120 -6.47 22.68 -6.83
CA ALA A 120 -6.13 23.54 -5.70
C ALA A 120 -5.88 22.72 -4.43
N GLN A 121 -6.65 21.65 -4.22
CA GLN A 121 -6.42 20.70 -3.11
C GLN A 121 -5.13 19.90 -3.33
N VAL A 122 -4.86 19.44 -4.55
CA VAL A 122 -3.59 18.76 -4.88
C VAL A 122 -2.40 19.66 -4.53
N ARG A 123 -2.41 20.93 -4.97
CA ARG A 123 -1.37 21.92 -4.62
C ARG A 123 -1.28 22.15 -3.11
N ALA A 124 -2.40 22.23 -2.40
CA ALA A 124 -2.40 22.41 -0.95
C ALA A 124 -1.73 21.23 -0.22
N VAL A 125 -1.98 19.99 -0.66
CA VAL A 125 -1.32 18.78 -0.13
C VAL A 125 0.18 18.82 -0.41
N LEU A 126 0.59 19.12 -1.65
CA LEU A 126 2.00 19.22 -2.01
C LEU A 126 2.74 20.29 -1.19
N ARG A 127 2.15 21.45 -0.92
CA ARG A 127 2.74 22.47 -0.03
C ARG A 127 2.84 21.99 1.41
N THR A 128 1.75 21.47 1.94
CA THR A 128 1.63 21.16 3.38
C THR A 128 2.52 19.98 3.78
N ALA A 129 2.53 18.94 2.96
CA ALA A 129 3.35 17.73 3.17
C ALA A 129 4.72 17.80 2.49
N HIS A 130 5.15 18.98 2.00
CA HIS A 130 6.35 19.13 1.17
C HIS A 130 7.60 18.46 1.77
N GLY A 131 7.87 18.70 3.06
CA GLY A 131 9.04 18.16 3.74
C GLY A 131 9.02 16.63 3.85
N GLU A 132 7.88 16.06 4.20
CA GLU A 132 7.67 14.61 4.29
C GLU A 132 7.81 13.95 2.91
N LEU A 133 7.09 14.47 1.91
CA LEU A 133 7.12 13.95 0.54
C LEU A 133 8.53 14.02 -0.05
N SER A 134 9.25 15.13 0.19
CA SER A 134 10.64 15.29 -0.27
C SER A 134 11.56 14.28 0.40
N GLY A 135 11.46 14.09 1.71
CA GLY A 135 12.28 13.13 2.44
C GLY A 135 12.03 11.68 1.99
N VAL A 136 10.78 11.32 1.70
CA VAL A 136 10.45 10.00 1.12
C VAL A 136 11.05 9.88 -0.28
N LEU A 137 10.91 10.88 -1.14
CA LEU A 137 11.52 10.86 -2.48
C LEU A 137 13.04 10.72 -2.43
N ASP A 138 13.72 11.39 -1.50
CA ASP A 138 15.16 11.24 -1.28
C ASP A 138 15.53 9.80 -0.86
N ALA A 139 14.76 9.22 0.07
CA ALA A 139 14.97 7.84 0.50
C ALA A 139 14.77 6.84 -0.65
N LEU A 140 13.84 7.11 -1.58
CA LEU A 140 13.54 6.25 -2.73
C LEU A 140 14.45 6.49 -3.95
N GLU A 141 15.26 7.54 -3.94
CA GLU A 141 16.05 7.93 -5.10
C GLU A 141 16.98 6.79 -5.56
N GLY A 142 16.95 6.53 -6.88
CA GLY A 142 17.75 5.48 -7.51
C GLY A 142 17.33 4.06 -7.15
N LYS A 143 16.19 3.85 -6.48
CA LYS A 143 15.72 2.54 -6.00
C LYS A 143 14.43 2.12 -6.68
N VAL A 144 14.18 0.81 -6.66
CA VAL A 144 12.97 0.15 -7.18
C VAL A 144 12.55 -0.95 -6.21
N GLU A 145 11.25 -1.30 -6.25
CA GLU A 145 10.74 -2.42 -5.47
C GLU A 145 10.72 -3.70 -6.30
N LEU A 146 11.15 -4.80 -5.67
CA LEU A 146 11.10 -6.15 -6.20
C LEU A 146 10.29 -7.02 -5.24
N GLY A 147 9.33 -7.76 -5.78
CA GLY A 147 8.52 -8.72 -5.05
C GLY A 147 9.08 -10.13 -5.20
N LEU A 148 9.18 -10.85 -4.08
CA LEU A 148 9.52 -12.27 -4.05
C LEU A 148 8.44 -13.05 -3.31
N LYS A 149 7.87 -14.03 -4.00
CA LYS A 149 7.00 -15.03 -3.39
C LYS A 149 7.63 -16.39 -3.52
N VAL A 150 7.64 -17.15 -2.42
CA VAL A 150 8.12 -18.53 -2.41
C VAL A 150 6.99 -19.42 -1.98
N LEU A 151 6.68 -20.40 -2.83
CA LEU A 151 5.71 -21.45 -2.55
C LEU A 151 6.45 -22.77 -2.41
N TRP A 152 5.95 -23.68 -1.60
CA TRP A 152 6.52 -25.03 -1.49
C TRP A 152 5.68 -26.11 -2.17
N HIS A 153 6.36 -27.19 -2.53
CA HIS A 153 5.79 -28.48 -2.86
C HIS A 153 6.09 -29.42 -1.68
N ARG A 154 5.18 -29.46 -0.72
CA ARG A 154 5.37 -30.14 0.57
C ARG A 154 5.73 -31.62 0.39
N GLU A 155 5.09 -32.29 -0.55
CA GLU A 155 5.32 -33.70 -0.87
C GLU A 155 6.73 -33.92 -1.44
N HIS A 156 7.21 -33.03 -2.32
CA HIS A 156 8.56 -33.13 -2.87
C HIS A 156 9.62 -32.90 -1.79
N LEU A 157 9.37 -31.95 -0.88
CA LEU A 157 10.27 -31.68 0.24
C LEU A 157 10.32 -32.86 1.21
N ALA A 158 9.17 -33.44 1.54
CA ALA A 158 9.07 -34.65 2.37
C ALA A 158 9.84 -35.82 1.75
N GLN A 159 9.61 -36.10 0.46
CA GLN A 159 10.32 -37.17 -0.27
C GLN A 159 11.83 -36.95 -0.27
N ARG A 160 12.29 -35.72 -0.52
CA ARG A 160 13.71 -35.39 -0.50
C ARG A 160 14.33 -35.56 0.88
N LEU A 161 13.64 -35.11 1.94
CA LEU A 161 14.12 -35.27 3.31
C LEU A 161 14.25 -36.75 3.72
N VAL A 162 13.31 -37.61 3.32
CA VAL A 162 13.39 -39.05 3.58
C VAL A 162 14.56 -39.70 2.82
N LEU A 163 14.92 -39.20 1.63
CA LEU A 163 16.09 -39.67 0.89
C LEU A 163 17.42 -39.18 1.47
N GLU A 164 17.44 -37.97 2.05
CA GLU A 164 18.64 -37.33 2.61
C GLU A 164 18.96 -37.77 4.05
N ASP A 165 17.94 -38.07 4.85
CA ASP A 165 18.08 -38.42 6.26
C ASP A 165 17.39 -39.74 6.60
N ALA A 166 18.20 -40.77 6.83
CA ALA A 166 17.71 -42.11 7.18
C ALA A 166 16.93 -42.14 8.51
N GLN A 167 17.14 -41.17 9.41
CA GLN A 167 16.34 -41.05 10.63
C GLN A 167 14.89 -40.71 10.33
N LEU A 168 14.60 -40.11 9.16
CA LEU A 168 13.27 -39.79 8.69
C LEU A 168 12.55 -40.95 8.01
N HIS A 169 13.16 -42.14 7.88
CA HIS A 169 12.43 -43.34 7.48
C HIS A 169 11.43 -43.79 8.56
N ARG A 170 10.34 -44.44 8.13
CA ARG A 170 9.40 -45.09 9.04
C ARG A 170 10.07 -46.29 9.70
N ARG A 171 9.93 -46.41 11.03
CA ARG A 171 10.41 -47.57 11.78
C ARG A 171 9.36 -48.69 11.77
N ASP A 172 9.79 -49.94 11.93
CA ASP A 172 8.88 -51.10 11.86
C ASP A 172 7.81 -51.12 12.96
N ASP A 173 8.13 -50.55 14.13
CA ASP A 173 7.28 -50.44 15.31
C ASP A 173 6.56 -49.08 15.44
N GLU A 174 6.81 -48.15 14.52
CA GLU A 174 6.27 -46.78 14.57
C GLU A 174 4.88 -46.73 13.90
N PRO A 175 3.82 -46.29 14.62
CA PRO A 175 2.52 -46.05 14.02
C PRO A 175 2.60 -45.02 12.88
N GLU A 176 1.84 -45.25 11.80
CA GLU A 176 1.84 -44.38 10.61
C GLU A 176 1.57 -42.91 10.95
N ALA A 177 0.58 -42.63 11.81
CA ALA A 177 0.25 -41.28 12.23
C ALA A 177 1.37 -40.60 13.04
N GLU A 178 2.22 -41.35 13.75
CA GLU A 178 3.38 -40.80 14.46
C GLU A 178 4.51 -40.45 13.50
N HIS A 179 4.77 -41.34 12.55
CA HIS A 179 5.72 -41.11 11.46
C HIS A 179 5.35 -39.86 10.64
N GLU A 180 4.09 -39.75 10.22
CA GLU A 180 3.58 -38.58 9.47
C GLU A 180 3.77 -37.28 10.23
N ARG A 181 3.45 -37.24 11.54
CA ARG A 181 3.67 -36.05 12.38
C ARG A 181 5.15 -35.68 12.48
N ARG A 182 6.03 -36.67 12.60
CA ARG A 182 7.49 -36.45 12.70
C ARG A 182 8.07 -35.95 11.39
N LEU A 183 7.66 -36.55 10.27
CA LEU A 183 8.05 -36.09 8.93
C LEU A 183 7.54 -34.68 8.68
N GLU A 184 6.31 -34.37 9.10
CA GLU A 184 5.75 -33.04 8.94
C GLU A 184 6.53 -31.97 9.70
N ALA A 185 6.84 -32.24 10.97
CA ALA A 185 7.66 -31.33 11.77
C ALA A 185 9.04 -31.09 11.13
N ALA A 186 9.66 -32.13 10.57
CA ALA A 186 10.93 -32.02 9.86
C ALA A 186 10.82 -31.18 8.57
N VAL A 187 9.72 -31.33 7.83
CA VAL A 187 9.41 -30.53 6.62
C VAL A 187 9.25 -29.05 6.96
N GLU A 188 8.45 -28.73 7.98
CA GLU A 188 8.25 -27.35 8.45
C GLU A 188 9.56 -26.71 8.94
N ASP A 189 10.31 -27.43 9.77
CA ASP A 189 11.59 -26.97 10.31
C ASP A 189 12.63 -26.75 9.21
N ARG A 190 12.72 -27.65 8.22
CA ARG A 190 13.57 -27.45 7.05
C ARG A 190 13.15 -26.23 6.24
N ALA A 191 11.87 -26.10 5.92
CA ALA A 191 11.35 -24.98 5.18
C ALA A 191 11.63 -23.65 5.89
N GLY A 192 11.44 -23.59 7.20
CA GLY A 192 11.75 -22.42 8.02
C GLY A 192 13.24 -22.04 7.98
N ARG A 193 14.15 -23.02 8.06
CA ARG A 193 15.60 -22.79 7.90
C ARG A 193 15.95 -22.27 6.51
N ASP A 194 15.40 -22.87 5.47
CA ASP A 194 15.70 -22.51 4.09
C ASP A 194 15.23 -21.07 3.78
N MET A 195 14.05 -20.68 4.26
CA MET A 195 13.54 -19.31 4.10
C MET A 195 14.38 -18.29 4.88
N ARG A 196 14.82 -18.64 6.10
CA ARG A 196 15.69 -17.78 6.89
C ARG A 196 17.03 -17.57 6.21
N ALA A 197 17.65 -18.65 5.72
CA ALA A 197 18.91 -18.57 4.98
C ALA A 197 18.77 -17.76 3.68
N LEU A 198 17.63 -17.88 2.99
CA LEU A 198 17.33 -17.09 1.81
C LEU A 198 17.25 -15.60 2.14
N LEU A 199 16.49 -15.22 3.18
CA LEU A 199 16.36 -13.82 3.60
C LEU A 199 17.71 -13.24 4.03
N GLU A 200 18.50 -13.97 4.82
CA GLU A 200 19.84 -13.54 5.22
C GLU A 200 20.80 -13.36 4.02
N GLY A 201 20.62 -14.15 2.96
CA GLY A 201 21.37 -14.00 1.72
C GLY A 201 20.97 -12.78 0.87
N LEU A 202 19.72 -12.34 0.96
CA LEU A 202 19.15 -11.26 0.13
C LEU A 202 19.17 -9.89 0.82
N ARG A 203 18.95 -9.83 2.14
CA ARG A 203 18.91 -8.58 2.93
C ARG A 203 20.10 -7.66 2.68
N PRO A 204 21.37 -8.13 2.64
CA PRO A 204 22.52 -7.24 2.40
C PRO A 204 22.57 -6.60 1.00
N ARG A 205 21.75 -7.09 0.06
CA ARG A 205 21.68 -6.59 -1.32
C ARG A 205 20.52 -5.63 -1.54
N ALA A 206 19.65 -5.47 -0.55
CA ALA A 206 18.53 -4.53 -0.56
C ALA A 206 18.82 -3.36 0.39
N ALA A 207 18.37 -2.17 0.03
CA ALA A 207 18.38 -1.01 0.91
C ALA A 207 17.37 -1.16 2.06
N ALA A 208 16.25 -1.85 1.80
CA ALA A 208 15.26 -2.20 2.81
C ALA A 208 14.53 -3.49 2.42
N THR A 209 13.99 -4.20 3.40
CA THR A 209 13.20 -5.43 3.20
C THR A 209 11.93 -5.34 4.03
N ARG A 210 10.80 -5.73 3.45
CA ARG A 210 9.53 -5.89 4.17
C ARG A 210 8.95 -7.27 3.90
N GLU A 211 8.63 -7.97 4.97
CA GLU A 211 7.85 -9.21 4.90
C GLU A 211 6.36 -8.83 4.92
N LEU A 212 5.61 -9.38 3.97
CA LEU A 212 4.20 -9.14 3.77
C LEU A 212 3.39 -10.36 4.23
N PRO A 213 2.09 -10.19 4.52
CA PRO A 213 1.24 -11.32 4.89
C PRO A 213 1.29 -12.46 3.85
N LEU A 214 1.36 -13.69 4.34
CA LEU A 214 1.30 -14.88 3.50
C LEU A 214 -0.11 -15.02 2.93
N VAL A 215 -0.20 -15.46 1.67
CA VAL A 215 -1.48 -15.63 0.97
C VAL A 215 -1.61 -17.10 0.57
N GLY A 216 -2.56 -17.79 1.22
CA GLY A 216 -2.80 -19.22 1.04
C GLY A 216 -1.80 -20.10 1.79
N GLU A 217 -2.14 -21.38 1.91
CA GLU A 217 -1.44 -22.35 2.77
C GLU A 217 -0.08 -22.81 2.21
N ARG A 218 0.16 -22.61 0.92
CA ARG A 218 1.39 -23.07 0.25
C ARG A 218 2.51 -22.04 0.22
N MET A 219 2.25 -20.83 0.71
CA MET A 219 3.19 -19.72 0.64
C MET A 219 4.09 -19.71 1.88
N LEU A 220 5.39 -19.82 1.67
CA LEU A 220 6.39 -19.74 2.73
C LEU A 220 6.97 -18.33 2.89
N LEU A 221 6.96 -17.55 1.81
CA LEU A 221 7.48 -16.19 1.83
C LEU A 221 6.66 -15.29 0.89
N ASN A 222 6.36 -14.09 1.38
CA ASN A 222 5.89 -12.95 0.60
C ASN A 222 6.71 -11.75 1.06
N ALA A 223 7.64 -11.27 0.26
CA ALA A 223 8.52 -10.18 0.65
C ALA A 223 8.69 -9.16 -0.46
N ALA A 224 8.82 -7.90 -0.07
CA ALA A 224 9.22 -6.79 -0.91
C ALA A 224 10.64 -6.37 -0.54
N PHE A 225 11.45 -6.05 -1.55
CA PHE A 225 12.82 -5.58 -1.41
C PHE A 225 12.96 -4.24 -2.13
N LEU A 226 13.46 -3.24 -1.42
CA LEU A 226 13.85 -1.97 -2.02
C LEU A 226 15.31 -2.09 -2.46
N VAL A 227 15.56 -2.05 -3.76
CA VAL A 227 16.87 -2.34 -4.34
C VAL A 227 17.34 -1.15 -5.17
N GLU A 228 18.61 -0.77 -5.03
CA GLU A 228 19.24 0.21 -5.92
C GLU A 228 19.19 -0.30 -7.36
N ARG A 229 18.77 0.54 -8.32
CA ARG A 229 18.68 0.18 -9.74
C ARG A 229 20.02 -0.34 -10.29
N ALA A 230 21.13 0.25 -9.84
CA ALA A 230 22.48 -0.18 -10.22
C ALA A 230 22.85 -1.60 -9.73
N ARG A 231 22.12 -2.14 -8.74
CA ARG A 231 22.34 -3.48 -8.17
C ARG A 231 21.27 -4.48 -8.58
N LEU A 232 20.31 -4.08 -9.42
CA LEU A 232 19.16 -4.89 -9.80
C LEU A 232 19.59 -6.25 -10.38
N GLU A 233 20.49 -6.26 -11.37
CA GLU A 233 20.98 -7.49 -12.00
C GLU A 233 21.62 -8.43 -10.98
N SER A 234 22.48 -7.90 -10.10
CA SER A 234 23.15 -8.69 -9.05
C SER A 234 22.16 -9.31 -8.04
N PHE A 235 21.04 -8.61 -7.77
CA PHE A 235 19.99 -9.11 -6.90
C PHE A 235 19.23 -10.24 -7.59
N GLU A 236 18.83 -10.04 -8.85
CA GLU A 236 18.12 -11.04 -9.65
C GLU A 236 18.95 -12.32 -9.85
N GLU A 237 20.24 -12.19 -10.15
CA GLU A 237 21.16 -13.32 -10.26
C GLU A 237 21.25 -14.11 -8.95
N LYS A 238 21.29 -13.42 -7.81
CA LYS A 238 21.30 -14.07 -6.51
C LYS A 238 20.02 -14.86 -6.29
N VAL A 239 18.85 -14.28 -6.55
CA VAL A 239 17.56 -14.98 -6.47
C VAL A 239 17.53 -16.19 -7.40
N ARG A 240 17.98 -16.03 -8.66
CA ARG A 240 18.04 -17.12 -9.64
C ARG A 240 18.96 -18.25 -9.20
N SER A 241 20.12 -17.93 -8.63
CA SER A 241 21.08 -18.91 -8.11
C SER A 241 20.52 -19.72 -6.93
N LEU A 242 19.65 -19.11 -6.12
CA LEU A 242 18.95 -19.76 -5.02
C LEU A 242 17.78 -20.62 -5.55
N ALA A 243 17.05 -20.11 -6.55
CA ALA A 243 15.93 -20.81 -7.18
C ALA A 243 16.36 -22.04 -8.00
N ALA A 244 17.51 -21.97 -8.69
CA ALA A 244 18.03 -23.06 -9.52
C ALA A 244 18.41 -24.32 -8.71
N ARG A 245 18.45 -24.24 -7.38
CA ARG A 245 18.87 -25.33 -6.49
C ARG A 245 17.71 -26.14 -5.92
N SER A 246 16.47 -25.91 -6.38
CA SER A 246 15.31 -26.46 -5.68
C SER A 246 14.15 -26.83 -6.60
N ASP A 247 13.86 -28.13 -6.66
CA ASP A 247 12.62 -28.76 -7.12
C ASP A 247 11.48 -28.75 -6.07
N THR A 248 11.80 -28.34 -4.84
CA THR A 248 10.88 -28.30 -3.69
C THR A 248 10.18 -26.96 -3.49
N TYR A 249 10.65 -25.91 -4.15
CA TYR A 249 10.16 -24.54 -4.00
C TYR A 249 9.93 -23.90 -5.36
N SER A 250 8.82 -23.19 -5.49
CA SER A 250 8.50 -22.36 -6.64
C SER A 250 8.73 -20.89 -6.28
N PHE A 251 9.63 -20.24 -7.01
CA PHE A 251 9.95 -18.84 -6.84
C PHE A 251 9.17 -18.00 -7.86
N ARG A 252 8.46 -16.98 -7.38
CA ARG A 252 7.83 -15.97 -8.23
C ARG A 252 8.42 -14.61 -7.91
N PHE A 253 9.13 -14.09 -8.91
CA PHE A 253 9.76 -12.79 -8.86
C PHE A 253 8.95 -11.79 -9.68
N THR A 254 8.69 -10.60 -9.14
CA THR A 254 7.95 -9.54 -9.82
C THR A 254 8.64 -8.19 -9.65
N GLY A 255 8.53 -7.32 -10.65
CA GLY A 255 9.13 -5.99 -10.65
C GLY A 255 9.94 -5.74 -11.93
N PRO A 256 10.63 -4.59 -12.01
CA PRO A 256 10.71 -3.53 -11.01
C PRO A 256 9.41 -2.72 -10.89
N TRP A 257 8.95 -2.49 -9.66
CA TRP A 257 7.76 -1.69 -9.34
C TRP A 257 8.13 -0.37 -8.67
N ALA A 258 7.18 0.57 -8.67
CA ALA A 258 7.27 1.71 -7.79
C ALA A 258 7.16 1.23 -6.32
N PRO A 259 7.77 1.94 -5.34
CA PRO A 259 7.97 1.42 -3.99
C PRO A 259 6.72 1.41 -3.08
N TYR A 260 5.60 0.84 -3.53
CA TYR A 260 4.33 0.81 -2.78
C TYR A 260 4.48 0.25 -1.37
N SER A 261 5.29 -0.79 -1.19
CA SER A 261 5.49 -1.41 0.12
C SER A 261 6.34 -0.54 1.03
N PHE A 262 7.07 0.45 0.53
CA PHE A 262 8.03 1.27 1.30
C PHE A 262 7.57 2.71 1.52
N VAL A 263 6.35 3.03 1.10
CA VAL A 263 5.72 4.33 1.32
C VAL A 263 4.55 4.17 2.28
N ASP A 264 4.53 4.99 3.32
CA ASP A 264 3.39 5.12 4.24
C ASP A 264 3.04 6.61 4.32
N VAL A 265 2.32 7.09 3.30
CA VAL A 265 1.93 8.49 3.20
C VAL A 265 0.42 8.57 3.31
N HIS A 266 -0.05 8.97 4.49
CA HIS A 266 -1.43 9.37 4.69
C HIS A 266 -1.58 10.79 4.14
N LEU A 267 -1.86 10.89 2.83
CA LEU A 267 -2.39 12.13 2.26
C LEU A 267 -3.70 12.36 3.00
N GLY A 268 -3.73 13.31 3.94
CA GLY A 268 -4.79 13.55 4.93
C GLY A 268 -6.18 13.87 4.34
N LEU A 269 -6.70 12.95 3.55
CA LEU A 269 -8.08 12.81 3.12
C LEU A 269 -8.82 12.41 4.40
N ARG A 270 -9.65 13.31 4.92
CA ARG A 270 -10.57 12.94 5.98
C ARG A 270 -11.49 11.86 5.40
N ASP A 271 -11.40 10.65 5.92
CA ASP A 271 -12.37 9.58 5.68
C ASP A 271 -13.73 10.02 6.24
N GLU A 272 -14.56 10.66 5.43
CA GLU A 272 -15.99 10.75 5.69
C GLU A 272 -16.69 9.67 4.87
N GLY A 273 -16.80 8.46 5.40
CA GLY A 273 -17.50 7.40 4.68
C GLY A 273 -17.45 5.97 5.21
N ALA A 274 -17.44 5.75 6.52
CA ALA A 274 -17.88 4.46 7.08
C ALA A 274 -19.02 4.72 8.08
N VAL A 275 -20.21 4.94 7.54
CA VAL A 275 -21.44 4.88 8.34
C VAL A 275 -21.57 3.44 8.82
N GLY A 276 -21.41 3.25 10.13
CA GLY A 276 -21.68 1.99 10.79
C GLY A 276 -23.15 1.61 10.67
N THR A 277 -23.36 0.32 10.36
CA THR A 277 -24.48 -0.58 10.69
C THR A 277 -25.88 0.00 10.77
#